data_AF-A0A060SND8-F1
#
_entry.id   AF-A0A060SND8-F1
#
_cell.length_a   1.000
_cell.length_b   1.000
_cell.length_c   1.000
_cell.angle_alpha   90.00
_cell.angle_beta   90.00
_cell.angle_gamma   90.00
#
_symmetry.space_group_name_H-M   'P 1'
#
loop_
_entity.id
_entity.type
_entity.pdbx_description
1 polymer ?
#
loop_
_entity_poly.entity_id
_entity_poly.type
_entity_poly.pdbx_seq_one_letter_code
_entity_poly.pdbx_strand_id
1 'polypeptide(L)'
;MDDIRQHLAFLCYDLRTFSANKDAERRLNKSLHTHFLGPPYLTETQAELVRACPLSELRRRSYPSGGAPSERVSGTPIGRPDEAEGNKSLNVFLDERVASLVAARKSKGESDFVLCTSHDLAPLLQEACGLSKQHFETRAFKDAYKRWTKEVRKDGKNAR
;
A
#
# COMPACT_ATOMS: atom_id res chain seq x y z
N MET A 1 5.18 9.71 -9.60
CA MET A 1 4.43 9.24 -8.41
C MET A 1 3.40 8.17 -8.75
N ASP A 2 2.71 8.26 -9.90
CA ASP A 2 1.68 7.27 -10.27
C ASP A 2 2.20 5.82 -10.36
N ASP A 3 3.40 5.63 -10.88
CA ASP A 3 4.04 4.31 -10.94
C ASP A 3 4.28 3.73 -9.54
N ILE A 4 4.82 4.53 -8.60
CA ILE A 4 5.02 4.12 -7.20
C ILE A 4 3.68 3.76 -6.54
N ARG A 5 2.65 4.60 -6.72
CA ARG A 5 1.31 4.34 -6.16
C ARG A 5 0.69 3.05 -6.72
N GLN A 6 0.89 2.78 -8.01
CA GLN A 6 0.43 1.56 -8.65
C GLN A 6 1.13 0.32 -8.07
N HIS A 7 2.44 0.40 -7.82
CA HIS A 7 3.21 -0.67 -7.17
C HIS A 7 2.81 -0.87 -5.70
N LEU A 8 2.51 0.19 -4.96
CA LEU A 8 1.93 0.09 -3.61
C LEU A 8 0.56 -0.58 -3.64
N ALA A 9 -0.26 -0.34 -4.67
CA ALA A 9 -1.51 -1.05 -4.86
C ALA A 9 -1.27 -2.55 -5.13
N PHE A 10 -0.23 -2.93 -5.88
CA PHE A 10 0.15 -4.34 -6.05
C PHE A 10 0.59 -4.98 -4.73
N LEU A 11 1.39 -4.26 -3.93
CA LEU A 11 1.78 -4.71 -2.59
C LEU A 11 0.54 -4.91 -1.70
N CYS A 12 -0.36 -3.94 -1.63
CA CYS A 12 -1.60 -4.04 -0.85
C CYS A 12 -2.44 -5.26 -1.29
N TYR A 13 -2.55 -5.51 -2.60
CA TYR A 13 -3.26 -6.67 -3.12
C TYR A 13 -2.60 -8.00 -2.73
N ASP A 14 -1.27 -8.07 -2.79
CA ASP A 14 -0.52 -9.24 -2.35
C ASP A 14 -0.69 -9.49 -0.85
N LEU A 15 -0.55 -8.47 -0.01
CA LEU A 15 -0.76 -8.57 1.45
C LEU A 15 -2.18 -9.06 1.80
N ARG A 16 -3.18 -8.77 0.96
CA ARG A 16 -4.56 -9.24 1.13
C ARG A 16 -4.80 -10.66 0.65
N THR A 17 -3.98 -11.17 -0.26
CA THR A 17 -4.25 -12.41 -0.98
C THR A 17 -3.19 -13.48 -0.76
N PHE A 18 -2.10 -13.20 -0.04
CA PHE A 18 -0.95 -14.10 0.09
C PHE A 18 -1.31 -15.51 0.59
N SER A 19 -2.28 -15.64 1.51
CA SER A 19 -2.74 -16.93 2.01
C SER A 19 -3.40 -17.81 0.93
N ALA A 20 -4.03 -17.19 -0.07
CA ALA A 20 -4.67 -17.87 -1.20
C ALA A 20 -3.80 -17.84 -2.48
N ASN A 21 -2.73 -17.05 -2.51
CA ASN A 21 -1.93 -16.77 -3.68
C ASN A 21 -0.43 -17.02 -3.40
N LYS A 22 0.04 -18.22 -3.75
CA LYS A 22 1.45 -18.64 -3.58
C LYS A 22 2.46 -17.73 -4.29
N ASP A 23 2.04 -17.03 -5.34
CA ASP A 23 2.89 -16.03 -6.01
C ASP A 23 3.07 -14.77 -5.16
N ALA A 24 2.00 -14.30 -4.52
CA ALA A 24 2.05 -13.18 -3.60
C ALA A 24 2.88 -13.52 -2.36
N GLU A 25 2.65 -14.69 -1.76
CA GLU A 25 3.45 -15.21 -0.65
C GLU A 25 4.95 -15.21 -0.98
N ARG A 26 5.33 -15.77 -2.14
CA ARG A 26 6.74 -15.80 -2.57
C ARG A 26 7.33 -14.41 -2.77
N ARG A 27 6.58 -13.43 -3.27
CA ARG A 27 7.08 -12.06 -3.45
C ARG A 27 7.25 -11.36 -2.10
N LEU A 28 6.30 -11.51 -1.20
CA LEU A 28 6.38 -10.94 0.15
C LEU A 28 7.55 -11.52 0.93
N ASN A 29 7.75 -12.85 0.89
CA ASN A 29 8.88 -13.51 1.55
C ASN A 29 10.25 -13.13 0.97
N LYS A 30 10.30 -12.56 -0.24
CA LYS A 30 11.55 -12.05 -0.84
C LYS A 30 11.89 -10.63 -0.39
N SER A 31 10.89 -9.85 0.04
CA SER A 31 11.13 -8.47 0.46
C SER A 31 11.65 -8.47 1.91
N LEU A 32 12.93 -8.14 2.07
CA LEU A 32 13.57 -7.97 3.38
C LEU A 32 13.39 -6.56 3.96
N HIS A 33 12.76 -5.64 3.22
CA HIS A 33 12.58 -4.27 3.64
C HIS A 33 11.42 -4.11 4.64
N THR A 34 11.59 -3.18 5.57
CA THR A 34 10.55 -2.75 6.51
C THR A 34 9.25 -2.45 5.77
N HIS A 35 8.12 -2.95 6.28
CA HIS A 35 6.79 -2.78 5.68
C HIS A 35 6.66 -3.32 4.24
N PHE A 36 7.56 -4.21 3.81
CA PHE A 36 7.60 -4.78 2.45
C PHE A 36 7.75 -3.75 1.31
N LEU A 37 8.22 -2.55 1.62
CA LEU A 37 8.29 -1.44 0.66
C LEU A 37 9.47 -1.55 -0.33
N GLY A 38 10.16 -2.67 -0.40
CA GLY A 38 11.30 -2.87 -1.30
C GLY A 38 11.02 -3.79 -2.49
N PRO A 39 12.06 -4.36 -3.11
CA PRO A 39 11.89 -5.25 -4.24
C PRO A 39 11.05 -6.48 -3.86
N PRO A 40 10.15 -6.96 -4.74
CA PRO A 40 10.00 -6.58 -6.15
C PRO A 40 9.01 -5.43 -6.40
N TYR A 41 8.47 -4.80 -5.35
CA TYR A 41 7.43 -3.77 -5.51
C TYR A 41 8.04 -2.42 -5.85
N LEU A 42 9.08 -2.02 -5.12
CA LEU A 42 9.77 -0.76 -5.34
C LEU A 42 11.28 -1.03 -5.34
N THR A 43 12.04 -0.21 -6.07
CA THR A 43 13.50 -0.12 -5.88
C THR A 43 13.81 0.46 -4.49
N GLU A 44 15.02 0.26 -3.99
CA GLU A 44 15.44 0.83 -2.69
C GLU A 44 15.26 2.35 -2.65
N THR A 45 15.64 3.06 -3.72
CA THR A 45 15.45 4.51 -3.82
C THR A 45 13.99 4.92 -3.82
N GLN A 46 13.11 4.16 -4.50
CA GLN A 46 11.66 4.41 -4.44
C GLN A 46 11.08 4.11 -3.05
N ALA A 47 11.60 3.09 -2.36
CA ALA A 47 11.22 2.73 -1.00
C ALA A 47 11.57 3.85 -0.02
N GLU A 48 12.77 4.42 -0.12
CA GLU A 48 13.18 5.57 0.70
C GLU A 48 12.33 6.81 0.42
N LEU A 49 12.10 7.09 -0.87
CA LEU A 49 11.28 8.21 -1.30
C LEU A 49 9.85 8.08 -0.77
N VAL A 50 9.22 6.91 -0.92
CA VAL A 50 7.83 6.72 -0.49
C VAL A 50 7.70 6.80 1.04
N ARG A 51 8.70 6.32 1.79
CA ARG A 51 8.72 6.39 3.26
C ARG A 51 8.72 7.83 3.77
N ALA A 52 9.45 8.72 3.09
CA ALA A 52 9.50 10.15 3.42
C ALA A 52 8.33 10.96 2.82
N CYS A 53 7.58 10.37 1.88
CA CYS A 53 6.52 11.07 1.16
C CYS A 53 5.30 11.37 2.06
N PRO A 54 4.78 12.61 2.06
CA PRO A 54 3.53 12.94 2.74
C PRO A 54 2.33 12.15 2.19
N LEU A 55 1.38 11.80 3.05
CA LEU A 55 0.16 11.09 2.62
C LEU A 55 -0.64 11.88 1.59
N SER A 56 -0.68 13.21 1.68
CA SER A 56 -1.36 14.08 0.71
C SER A 56 -0.83 13.88 -0.72
N GLU A 57 0.49 13.77 -0.88
CA GLU A 57 1.15 13.50 -2.16
C GLU A 57 0.90 12.07 -2.66
N LEU A 58 0.88 11.08 -1.77
CA LEU A 58 0.56 9.69 -2.13
C LEU A 58 -0.90 9.51 -2.55
N ARG A 59 -1.80 10.27 -1.94
CA ARG A 59 -3.24 10.24 -2.25
C ARG A 59 -3.56 11.03 -3.52
N ARG A 60 -2.74 12.03 -3.86
CA ARG A 60 -2.90 12.87 -5.05
C ARG A 60 -2.97 11.96 -6.28
N ARG A 61 -4.08 12.08 -7.02
CA ARG A 61 -4.26 11.43 -8.31
C ARG A 61 -3.66 12.38 -9.35
N SER A 62 -2.72 11.94 -10.18
CA SER A 62 -2.33 12.76 -11.34
C SER A 62 -3.53 12.81 -12.27
N TYR A 63 -4.35 13.85 -12.13
CA TYR A 63 -5.17 14.30 -13.23
C TYR A 63 -4.24 15.01 -14.21
N PRO A 64 -4.31 14.73 -15.52
CA PRO A 64 -3.71 15.63 -16.49
C PRO A 64 -4.34 17.00 -16.26
N SER A 65 -3.51 17.97 -15.87
CA SER A 65 -3.92 19.34 -15.55
C SER A 65 -4.57 19.96 -16.79
N GLY A 66 -5.90 19.96 -16.83
CA GLY A 66 -6.65 20.41 -18.01
C GLY A 66 -8.17 20.47 -17.84
N GLY A 67 -8.69 20.38 -16.62
CA GLY A 67 -10.14 20.48 -16.35
C GLY A 67 -10.40 21.24 -15.07
N ALA A 68 -11.16 22.33 -15.20
CA ALA A 68 -11.60 23.22 -14.12
C ALA A 68 -12.24 22.48 -12.91
N PRO A 69 -12.27 23.09 -11.72
CA PRO A 69 -12.92 22.51 -10.56
C PRO A 69 -14.44 22.55 -10.77
N SER A 70 -15.04 21.38 -11.01
CA SER A 70 -16.50 21.23 -11.03
C SER A 70 -16.96 20.35 -9.87
N GLU A 71 -18.02 20.83 -9.25
CA GLU A 71 -18.55 20.52 -7.94
C GLU A 71 -18.99 19.06 -7.72
N ARG A 72 -18.93 18.69 -6.43
CA ARG A 72 -19.84 17.79 -5.70
C ARG A 72 -20.17 16.45 -6.35
N VAL A 73 -19.50 15.40 -5.86
CA VAL A 73 -20.12 14.08 -5.73
C VAL A 73 -20.19 13.73 -4.25
N SER A 74 -21.42 13.73 -3.73
CA SER A 74 -21.82 13.15 -2.47
C SER A 74 -21.53 11.64 -2.47
N GLY A 75 -20.34 11.27 -1.98
CA GLY A 75 -20.00 9.92 -1.57
C GLY A 75 -19.77 9.92 -0.07
N THR A 76 -20.42 9.00 0.61
CA THR A 76 -20.39 8.69 2.05
C THR A 76 -19.04 8.99 2.73
N PRO A 77 -19.01 9.59 3.94
CA PRO A 77 -17.77 9.98 4.60
C PRO A 77 -16.98 8.74 5.04
N ILE A 78 -16.09 8.26 4.19
CA ILE A 78 -14.88 7.59 4.67
C ILE A 78 -14.08 8.73 5.30
N GLY A 79 -13.98 8.71 6.63
CA GLY A 79 -13.61 9.83 7.49
C GLY A 79 -12.63 10.82 6.85
N ARG A 80 -12.97 12.11 6.90
CA ARG A 80 -12.04 13.18 6.51
C ARG A 80 -10.68 12.84 7.13
N PRO A 81 -9.62 12.60 6.34
CA PRO A 81 -8.30 12.57 6.93
C PRO A 81 -8.11 13.96 7.51
N ASP A 82 -7.93 14.00 8.84
CA ASP A 82 -7.58 15.20 9.55
C ASP A 82 -6.44 15.90 8.78
N GLU A 83 -6.54 17.19 8.51
CA GLU A 83 -5.53 17.90 7.69
C GLU A 83 -4.12 17.71 8.27
N ALA A 84 -3.99 17.47 9.58
CA ALA A 84 -2.73 17.13 10.22
C ALA A 84 -2.16 15.77 9.79
N GLU A 85 -3.01 14.78 9.45
CA GLU A 85 -2.57 13.46 9.00
C GLU A 85 -2.04 13.49 7.55
N GLY A 86 -2.57 14.38 6.71
CA GLY A 86 -2.12 14.55 5.33
C GLY A 86 -0.63 14.93 5.20
N ASN A 87 -0.10 15.63 6.21
CA ASN A 87 1.30 16.06 6.27
C ASN A 87 2.25 15.02 6.85
N LYS A 88 1.73 13.94 7.46
CA LYS A 88 2.57 12.86 7.97
C LYS A 88 3.21 12.12 6.80
N SER A 89 4.46 11.72 6.96
CA SER A 89 5.09 10.82 6.02
C SER A 89 4.49 9.41 6.14
N LEU A 90 4.56 8.62 5.07
CA LEU A 90 4.08 7.24 5.08
C LEU A 90 4.68 6.43 6.23
N ASN A 91 5.98 6.58 6.49
CA ASN A 91 6.63 5.80 7.54
C ASN A 91 6.08 6.15 8.93
N VAL A 92 5.93 7.45 9.23
CA VAL A 92 5.35 7.89 10.51
C VAL A 92 3.93 7.40 10.67
N PHE A 93 3.11 7.50 9.62
CA PHE A 93 1.74 7.00 9.63
C PHE A 93 1.68 5.49 9.91
N LEU A 94 2.48 4.69 9.19
CA LEU A 94 2.49 3.23 9.37
C LEU A 94 2.97 2.86 10.78
N ASP A 95 4.04 3.47 11.27
CA ASP A 95 4.60 3.17 12.58
C ASP A 95 3.61 3.53 13.71
N GLU A 96 2.96 4.69 13.64
CA GLU A 96 1.94 5.11 14.61
C GLU A 96 0.73 4.16 14.61
N ARG A 97 0.24 3.77 13.43
CA ARG A 97 -0.94 2.90 13.31
C ARG A 97 -0.62 1.48 13.76
N VAL A 98 0.54 0.95 13.42
CA VAL A 98 1.01 -0.35 13.91
C VAL A 98 1.17 -0.32 15.43
N ALA A 99 1.79 0.73 15.99
CA ALA A 99 1.92 0.90 17.43
C ALA A 99 0.55 0.97 18.12
N SER A 100 -0.43 1.66 17.52
CA SER A 100 -1.80 1.71 18.03
C SER A 100 -2.48 0.33 18.01
N LEU A 101 -2.26 -0.49 16.97
CA LEU A 101 -2.79 -1.86 16.92
C LEU A 101 -2.17 -2.74 18.00
N VAL A 102 -0.86 -2.64 18.20
CA VAL A 102 -0.15 -3.35 19.28
C VAL A 102 -0.71 -2.94 20.64
N ALA A 103 -0.88 -1.64 20.90
CA ALA A 103 -1.40 -1.13 22.16
C ALA A 103 -2.84 -1.62 22.43
N ALA A 104 -3.71 -1.58 21.41
CA ALA A 104 -5.09 -2.04 21.51
C ALA A 104 -5.18 -3.54 21.83
N ARG A 105 -4.32 -4.38 21.26
CA ARG A 105 -4.28 -5.82 21.58
C ARG A 105 -3.70 -6.09 22.96
N LYS A 106 -2.64 -5.38 23.36
CA LYS A 106 -2.10 -5.45 24.73
C LYS A 106 -3.16 -5.09 25.78
N SER A 107 -3.97 -4.05 25.54
CA SER A 107 -5.06 -3.69 26.46
C SER A 107 -6.16 -4.75 26.61
N LYS A 108 -6.24 -5.72 25.68
CA LYS A 108 -7.17 -6.86 25.74
C LYS A 108 -6.59 -8.08 26.42
N GLY A 109 -5.37 -7.99 26.98
CA GLY A 109 -4.71 -9.10 27.67
C GLY A 109 -4.09 -10.15 26.73
N GLU A 110 -4.00 -9.87 25.43
CA GLU A 110 -3.32 -10.73 24.47
C GLU A 110 -1.81 -10.46 24.58
N SER A 111 -1.05 -11.37 25.19
CA SER A 111 0.41 -11.27 25.36
C SER A 111 1.22 -11.98 24.27
N ASP A 112 0.64 -13.00 23.64
CA ASP A 112 1.27 -13.85 22.61
C ASP A 112 0.71 -13.62 21.20
N PHE A 113 0.36 -12.38 20.87
CA PHE A 113 -0.12 -12.08 19.52
C PHE A 113 1.06 -11.85 18.57
N VAL A 114 1.13 -12.69 17.54
CA VAL A 114 1.93 -12.39 16.35
C VAL A 114 1.10 -11.45 15.50
N LEU A 115 1.54 -10.19 15.35
CA LEU A 115 1.01 -9.34 14.28
C LEU A 115 1.28 -10.07 12.97
N CYS A 116 0.22 -10.46 12.27
CA CYS A 116 0.38 -10.95 10.92
C CYS A 116 0.60 -9.70 10.08
N THR A 117 1.88 -9.35 9.89
CA THR A 117 2.30 -8.10 9.22
C THR A 117 1.54 -7.89 7.93
N SER A 118 1.15 -8.94 7.20
CA SER A 118 0.33 -8.86 6.00
C SER A 118 -1.12 -8.43 6.24
N HIS A 119 -1.86 -9.03 7.18
CA HIS A 119 -3.27 -8.69 7.42
C HIS A 119 -3.45 -7.34 8.10
N ASP A 120 -2.54 -6.97 8.99
CA ASP A 120 -2.59 -5.70 9.71
C ASP A 120 -2.07 -4.54 8.85
N LEU A 121 -1.10 -4.76 7.96
CA LEU A 121 -0.53 -3.70 7.11
C LEU A 121 -1.35 -3.41 5.85
N ALA A 122 -1.99 -4.42 5.25
CA ALA A 122 -2.82 -4.24 4.06
C ALA A 122 -3.84 -3.08 4.17
N PRO A 123 -4.70 -3.02 5.22
CA PRO A 123 -5.65 -1.92 5.35
C PRO A 123 -4.98 -0.57 5.58
N LEU A 124 -3.85 -0.53 6.29
CA LEU A 124 -3.09 0.70 6.55
C LEU A 124 -2.48 1.27 5.26
N LEU A 125 -1.85 0.43 4.44
CA LEU A 125 -1.32 0.85 3.14
C LEU A 125 -2.44 1.31 2.19
N GLN A 126 -3.60 0.65 2.23
CA GLN A 126 -4.76 1.05 1.44
C GLN A 126 -5.25 2.46 1.82
N GLU A 127 -5.32 2.76 3.12
CA GLU A 127 -5.69 4.07 3.66
C GLU A 127 -4.65 5.14 3.33
N ALA A 128 -3.37 4.83 3.52
CA ALA A 128 -2.27 5.74 3.21
C ALA A 128 -2.26 6.15 1.73
N CYS A 129 -2.52 5.20 0.82
CA CYS A 129 -2.55 5.45 -0.62
C CYS A 129 -3.90 5.97 -1.14
N GLY A 130 -4.91 6.13 -0.26
CA GLY A 130 -6.26 6.53 -0.64
C GLY A 130 -6.90 5.60 -1.68
N LEU A 131 -6.66 4.30 -1.56
CA LEU A 131 -7.19 3.29 -2.49
C LEU A 131 -8.56 2.81 -2.00
N SER A 132 -9.55 2.77 -2.88
CA SER A 132 -10.84 2.16 -2.55
C SER A 132 -10.77 0.64 -2.68
N LYS A 133 -11.64 -0.09 -1.96
CA LYS A 133 -11.73 -1.55 -2.09
C LYS A 133 -12.04 -1.98 -3.54
N GLN A 134 -12.88 -1.20 -4.23
CA GLN A 134 -13.26 -1.42 -5.63
C GLN A 134 -12.08 -1.25 -6.60
N HIS A 135 -11.04 -0.50 -6.24
CA HIS A 135 -9.86 -0.30 -7.09
C HIS A 135 -9.27 -1.64 -7.55
N PHE A 136 -9.15 -2.60 -6.63
CA PHE A 136 -8.59 -3.93 -6.87
C PHE A 136 -9.50 -4.84 -7.72
N GLU A 137 -10.76 -4.48 -7.86
CA GLU A 137 -11.74 -5.23 -8.65
C GLU A 137 -11.78 -4.77 -10.11
N THR A 138 -11.29 -3.57 -10.37
CA THR A 138 -11.27 -2.99 -11.72
C THR A 138 -10.47 -3.84 -12.70
N ARG A 139 -10.96 -3.89 -13.94
CA ARG A 139 -10.25 -4.57 -15.03
C ARG A 139 -8.86 -3.97 -15.27
N ALA A 140 -8.76 -2.64 -15.22
CA ALA A 140 -7.50 -1.93 -15.38
C ALA A 140 -6.44 -2.37 -14.37
N PHE A 141 -6.81 -2.46 -13.08
CA PHE A 141 -5.91 -2.96 -12.04
C PHE A 141 -5.49 -4.41 -12.31
N LYS A 142 -6.47 -5.30 -12.57
CA LYS A 142 -6.20 -6.73 -12.81
C LYS A 142 -5.28 -6.96 -14.01
N ASP A 143 -5.50 -6.21 -15.10
CA ASP A 143 -4.68 -6.29 -16.30
C ASP A 143 -3.26 -5.77 -16.04
N ALA A 144 -3.11 -4.63 -15.34
CA ALA A 144 -1.82 -4.07 -14.95
C ALA A 144 -1.05 -5.02 -14.02
N TYR A 145 -1.69 -5.53 -12.98
CA TYR A 145 -1.10 -6.48 -12.03
C TYR A 145 -0.67 -7.78 -12.74
N LYS A 146 -1.48 -8.30 -13.66
CA LYS A 146 -1.13 -9.49 -14.45
C LYS A 146 0.08 -9.26 -15.37
N ARG A 147 0.25 -8.04 -15.91
CA ARG A 147 1.44 -7.69 -16.71
C ARG A 147 2.68 -7.61 -15.83
N TRP A 148 2.60 -6.83 -14.75
CA TRP A 148 3.67 -6.64 -13.78
C TRP A 148 4.17 -7.98 -13.19
N THR A 149 3.26 -8.88 -12.79
CA THR A 149 3.64 -10.20 -12.26
C THR A 149 4.43 -11.05 -13.26
N LYS A 150 4.22 -10.88 -14.58
CA LYS A 150 5.04 -11.56 -15.60
C LYS A 150 6.43 -10.95 -15.71
N GLU A 151 6.54 -9.63 -15.58
CA GLU A 151 7.81 -8.89 -15.62
C GLU A 151 8.69 -9.30 -14.43
N VAL A 152 8.15 -9.24 -13.20
CA VAL A 152 8.86 -9.69 -11.99
C VAL A 152 9.34 -11.14 -12.10
N ARG A 153 8.55 -12.03 -12.72
CA ARG A 153 8.94 -13.42 -12.96
C ARG A 153 10.06 -13.55 -14.01
N LYS A 154 10.13 -12.65 -14.99
CA LYS A 154 11.17 -12.61 -16.01
C LYS A 154 12.49 -12.10 -15.42
N ASP A 155 12.45 -11.02 -14.65
CA ASP A 155 13.64 -10.46 -14.01
C ASP A 155 14.27 -11.44 -13.02
N GLY A 156 13.45 -12.17 -12.26
CA GLY A 156 13.93 -13.23 -11.37
C GLY A 156 14.56 -14.43 -12.07
N LYS A 157 14.36 -14.62 -13.39
CA LYS A 157 15.04 -15.66 -14.19
C LYS A 157 16.35 -15.18 -14.80
N ASN A 158 16.49 -13.88 -15.04
CA ASN A 158 17.69 -13.29 -15.64
C ASN A 158 18.75 -12.91 -14.59
N ALA A 159 18.37 -12.83 -13.31
CA ALA A 159 19.26 -12.53 -12.20
C ALA A 159 19.96 -13.78 -11.61
N ARG A 160 19.99 -14.90 -12.34
CA ARG A 160 20.51 -16.20 -11.90
C ARG A 160 21.45 -16.76 -12.95
#